data_AF-A0A9X9A0U4-F1
#
_entry.id   AF-A0A9X9A0U4-F1
#
_cell.length_a   1.000
_cell.length_b   1.000
_cell.length_c   1.000
_cell.angle_alpha   90.00
_cell.angle_beta   90.00
_cell.angle_gamma   90.00
#
_symmetry.space_group_name_H-M   'P 1'
#
loop_
_entity.id
_entity.type
_entity.pdbx_description
1 polymer ?
#
loop_
_entity_poly.entity_id
_entity_poly.type
_entity_poly.pdbx_seq_one_letter_code
_entity_poly.pdbx_strand_id
1 'polypeptide(L)' 'FLGVIIGSIIIAVAFNLFLIPHKILSSGIGGIAIILGIVTPVNTGIINFVLNLPILILGYIGLGKKV' A
#
# COMPACT_ATOMS: atom_id res chain seq x y z
N PHE A 1 -5.37 18.61 -9.44
CA PHE A 1 -4.05 18.07 -9.85
C PHE A 1 -2.94 18.37 -8.85
N LEU A 2 -2.64 19.64 -8.56
CA LEU A 2 -1.55 20.00 -7.63
C LEU A 2 -1.71 19.39 -6.22
N GLY A 3 -2.94 19.37 -5.68
CA GLY A 3 -3.22 18.74 -4.39
C GLY A 3 -3.00 17.22 -4.37
N VAL A 4 -3.20 16.52 -5.49
CA VAL A 4 -2.91 15.08 -5.60
C VAL A 4 -1.41 14.83 -5.56
N ILE A 5 -0.64 15.65 -6.29
CA ILE A 5 0.83 15.54 -6.32
C ILE A 5 1.41 15.76 -4.92
N ILE A 6 1.00 16.83 -4.25
CA ILE A 6 1.46 17.16 -2.89
C ILE A 6 1.03 16.07 -1.90
N GLY A 7 -0.21 15.62 -1.97
CA GLY A 7 -0.72 14.54 -1.12
C GLY A 7 0.05 13.22 -1.32
N SER A 8 0.35 12.85 -2.55
CA SER A 8 1.15 11.66 -2.86
C SER A 8 2.56 11.74 -2.30
N ILE A 9 3.20 12.91 -2.37
CA ILE A 9 4.53 13.12 -1.78
C ILE A 9 4.47 12.98 -0.26
N ILE A 10 3.49 13.61 0.40
CA ILE A 10 3.32 13.52 1.85
C ILE A 10 3.11 12.06 2.29
N ILE A 11 2.27 11.31 1.57
CA ILE A 11 2.03 9.89 1.84
C ILE A 11 3.32 9.06 1.65
N ALA A 12 4.08 9.31 0.59
CA ALA A 12 5.33 8.59 0.33
C ALA A 12 6.37 8.83 1.43
N VAL A 13 6.49 10.08 1.91
CA VAL A 13 7.36 10.48 3.02
C VAL A 13 6.91 9.81 4.32
N ALA A 14 5.62 9.86 4.64
CA ALA A 14 5.07 9.19 5.82
C ALA A 14 5.31 7.67 5.79
N PHE A 15 5.16 7.03 4.63
CA PHE A 15 5.42 5.60 4.49
C PHE A 15 6.89 5.24 4.75
N ASN A 16 7.83 5.97 4.14
CA ASN A 16 9.26 5.66 4.27
C ASN A 16 9.86 6.04 5.62
N LEU A 17 9.43 7.16 6.22
CA LEU A 17 10.04 7.68 7.46
C LEU A 17 9.29 7.29 8.74
N PHE A 18 7.98 7.03 8.66
CA PHE A 18 7.19 6.63 9.82
C PHE A 18 6.80 5.15 9.75
N LEU A 19 5.99 4.75 8.76
CA LEU A 19 5.35 3.44 8.79
C LEU A 19 6.34 2.26 8.70
N ILE A 20 7.32 2.34 7.80
CA ILE A 20 8.31 1.28 7.59
C ILE A 20 9.28 1.15 8.80
N PRO A 21 10.00 2.21 9.23
CA PRO A 21 11.00 2.09 10.29
C PRO A 21 10.39 1.93 11.67
N HIS A 22 9.24 2.57 11.95
CA HIS A 22 8.55 2.44 13.24
C HIS A 22 7.57 1.25 13.27
N LYS A 23 7.53 0.44 12.20
CA LYS A 23 6.67 -0.75 12.09
C LYS A 23 5.21 -0.45 12.45
N ILE A 24 4.72 0.72 12.08
CA ILE A 24 3.35 1.14 12.41
C ILE A 24 2.44 0.51 11.38
N LEU A 25 1.68 -0.49 11.82
CA LEU A 25 0.76 -1.20 10.93
C LEU A 25 -0.36 -0.25 10.49
N SER A 26 -0.39 0.06 9.20
CA SER A 26 -1.58 0.63 8.56
C SER A 26 -2.70 -0.41 8.56
N SER A 27 -3.96 -0.02 8.73
CA SER A 27 -5.07 -0.98 8.68
C SER A 27 -5.28 -1.54 7.26
N GLY A 28 -5.53 -2.84 7.16
CA GLY A 28 -5.75 -3.54 5.88
C GLY A 28 -4.48 -4.13 5.25
N ILE A 29 -4.43 -4.14 3.92
CA ILE A 29 -3.39 -4.85 3.14
C ILE A 29 -2.02 -4.17 3.23
N GLY A 30 -2.01 -2.85 3.41
CA GLY A 30 -0.78 -2.09 3.64
C GLY A 30 -0.07 -2.48 4.93
N GLY A 31 -0.80 -2.81 6.01
CA GLY A 31 -0.22 -3.34 7.24
C GLY A 31 0.38 -4.73 7.07
N ILE A 32 -0.28 -5.60 6.30
CA ILE A 32 0.22 -6.93 5.95
C ILE A 32 1.52 -6.83 5.15
N ALA A 33 1.60 -5.87 4.23
CA ALA A 33 2.83 -5.59 3.48
C ALA A 33 3.99 -5.15 4.40
N ILE A 34 3.72 -4.32 5.41
CA ILE A 34 4.72 -3.88 6.39
C ILE A 34 5.22 -5.07 7.22
N ILE A 35 4.32 -5.94 7.70
CA ILE A 35 4.71 -7.15 8.46
C ILE A 35 5.60 -8.05 7.59
N LEU A 36 5.18 -8.33 6.35
CA LEU A 36 5.95 -9.13 5.41
C LEU A 36 7.30 -8.47 5.06
N GLY A 37 7.37 -7.15 4.96
CA GLY A 37 8.63 -6.42 4.74
C GLY A 37 9.56 -6.38 5.97
N ILE A 38 9.05 -6.65 7.16
CA ILE A 38 9.86 -6.83 8.38
C ILE A 38 10.42 -8.26 8.45
N VAL A 39 9.64 -9.26 8.02
CA VAL A 39 10.01 -10.69 8.06
C VAL A 39 10.86 -11.11 6.86
N THR A 40 10.69 -10.44 5.72
CA THR A 40 11.36 -10.74 4.45
C THR A 40 12.27 -9.56 4.08
N PRO A 41 13.47 -9.77 3.52
CA PRO A 41 14.36 -8.67 3.07
C PRO A 41 13.84 -7.89 1.85
N VAL A 42 12.56 -8.05 1.49
CA VAL A 42 11.95 -7.47 0.30
C VAL A 42 11.30 -6.13 0.66
N ASN A 43 11.48 -5.12 -0.18
CA ASN A 43 10.93 -3.79 0.04
C ASN A 43 9.40 -3.84 0.24
N THR A 44 8.94 -3.31 1.37
CA THR A 44 7.52 -3.17 1.74
C THR A 44 6.65 -2.60 0.63
N GLY A 45 7.17 -1.67 -0.18
CA GLY A 45 6.45 -1.09 -1.31
C GLY A 45 6.14 -2.10 -2.41
N ILE A 46 7.07 -3.01 -2.70
CA ILE A 46 6.89 -4.09 -3.69
C ILE A 46 5.85 -5.08 -3.17
N ILE A 47 5.95 -5.48 -1.91
CA ILE A 47 4.99 -6.38 -1.27
C ILE A 47 3.59 -5.76 -1.28
N ASN A 48 3.48 -4.47 -0.96
CA ASN A 48 2.21 -3.75 -1.00
C ASN A 48 1.62 -3.70 -2.41
N PHE A 49 2.45 -3.49 -3.43
CA PHE A 49 2.01 -3.50 -4.83
C PHE A 49 1.52 -4.90 -5.25
N VAL A 50 2.29 -5.94 -4.93
CA VAL A 50 1.93 -7.34 -5.23
C VAL A 50 0.64 -7.75 -4.51
N LEU A 51 0.44 -7.34 -3.25
CA LEU A 51 -0.79 -7.63 -2.51
C LEU A 51 -1.99 -6.82 -3.00
N ASN A 52 -1.79 -5.59 -3.47
CA ASN A 52 -2.86 -4.79 -4.06
C ASN A 52 -3.28 -5.29 -5.45
N LEU A 53 -2.37 -5.88 -6.24
CA LEU A 53 -2.67 -6.37 -7.59
C LEU A 53 -3.85 -7.38 -7.65
N PRO A 54 -3.88 -8.47 -6.86
CA PRO A 54 -5.00 -9.41 -6.87
C PRO A 54 -6.29 -8.76 -6.34
N ILE A 55 -6.18 -7.80 -5.42
CA ILE A 55 -7.35 -7.08 -4.88
C ILE A 55 -7.91 -6.10 -5.90
N LEU A 56 -7.05 -5.48 -6.70
CA LEU A 56 -7.45 -4.65 -7.83
C LEU A 56 -8.12 -5.50 -8.91
N ILE A 57 -7.62 -6.72 -9.17
CA ILE A 57 -8.25 -7.68 -10.10
C ILE A 57 -9.60 -8.16 -9.55
N LEU A 58 -9.66 -8.60 -8.29
CA LEU A 58 -10.91 -9.02 -7.64
C LEU A 58 -11.89 -7.86 -7.51
N GLY A 59 -11.40 -6.65 -7.25
CA GLY A 59 -12.18 -5.43 -7.27
C GLY A 59 -12.72 -5.15 -8.67
N TYR A 60 -11.90 -5.23 -9.71
CA TYR A 60 -12.34 -5.04 -11.09
C TYR A 60 -13.40 -6.07 -11.53
N ILE A 61 -13.22 -7.34 -11.15
CA ILE A 61 -14.16 -8.43 -11.47
C ILE A 61 -15.43 -8.33 -10.61
N GLY A 62 -15.30 -8.09 -9.30
CA GLY A 62 -16.39 -8.07 -8.34
C GLY A 62 -17.21 -6.77 -8.33
N LEU A 63 -16.62 -5.63 -8.69
CA LEU A 63 -17.33 -4.39 -9.00
C LEU A 63 -17.88 -4.39 -10.43
N GLY A 64 -17.76 -5.52 -11.15
CA GLY A 64 -18.31 -5.75 -12.47
C GLY A 64 -19.76 -5.26 -12.56
N LYS A 65 -19.94 -4.24 -13.40
CA LYS A 65 -21.23 -3.64 -13.80
C LYS A 65 -22.10 -3.12 -12.65
N LYS A 66 -21.83 -1.90 -12.19
CA LYS A 66 -22.94 -0.96 -12.07
C LYS A 66 -23.27 -0.44 -13.48
N VAL A 67 -24.24 -1.11 -14.11
CA VAL A 67 -25.09 -0.46 -15.11
C VAL A 67 -25.79 0.75 -14.49
#